data_AF-A0A512DV68-F1
#
_entry.id   AF-A0A512DV68-F1
#
_cell.length_a   1.000
_cell.length_b   1.000
_cell.length_c   1.000
_cell.angle_alpha   90.00
_cell.angle_beta   90.00
_cell.angle_gamma   90.00
#
_symmetry.space_group_name_H-M   'P 1'
#
loop_
_entity.id
_entity.type
_entity.pdbx_description
1 polymer ?
#
loop_
_entity_poly.entity_id
_entity_poly.type
_entity_poly.pdbx_seq_one_letter_code
_entity_poly.pdbx_strand_id
1 'polypeptide(L)'
;MAKLRLRIDFEPAGSLGPGKVALLEAIRRCGSISSAARELDMSYRRAWLLIDDLNQTFRQPVVSAVVGGRKGGGTGLTAFGETVIRHYREMEAEASASLARHMTALQEEVATAGTDAPRHDCPVPEDGSERGEQEQDCDGRKAMQRSLSKQPGGRLN
;
A
#
# COMPACT_ATOMS: atom_id res chain seq x y z
N MET A 1 -16.29 -21.78 -3.27
CA MET A 1 -14.91 -22.11 -3.70
C MET A 1 -13.96 -21.82 -2.56
N ALA A 2 -13.15 -22.79 -2.16
CA ALA A 2 -12.17 -22.57 -1.09
C ALA A 2 -11.00 -21.72 -1.62
N LYS A 3 -10.60 -20.71 -0.86
CA LYS A 3 -9.54 -19.76 -1.23
C LYS A 3 -8.33 -19.98 -0.33
N LEU A 4 -7.18 -20.30 -0.93
CA LEU A 4 -5.91 -20.37 -0.22
C LEU A 4 -5.40 -18.93 0.00
N ARG A 5 -4.93 -18.63 1.22
CA ARG A 5 -4.25 -17.38 1.55
C ARG A 5 -2.93 -17.74 2.22
N LEU A 6 -1.82 -17.30 1.64
CA LEU A 6 -0.49 -17.54 2.16
C LEU A 6 -0.06 -16.38 3.08
N ARG A 7 0.45 -16.70 4.27
CA ARG A 7 1.13 -15.74 5.15
C ARG A 7 2.47 -16.33 5.56
N ILE A 8 3.51 -15.53 5.44
CA ILE A 8 4.89 -15.90 5.77
C ILE A 8 5.33 -15.01 6.91
N ASP A 9 5.58 -15.59 8.09
CA ASP A 9 6.11 -14.85 9.24
C ASP A 9 7.64 -15.03 9.26
N PHE A 10 8.36 -13.91 9.24
CA PHE A 10 9.81 -13.83 9.32
C PHE A 10 10.19 -13.39 10.73
N GLU A 11 10.11 -14.25 11.73
CA GLU A 11 10.45 -13.87 13.12
C GLU A 11 11.97 -13.61 13.27
N PRO A 12 12.40 -12.53 13.95
CA PRO A 12 11.63 -11.44 14.57
C PRO A 12 11.41 -10.21 13.66
N ALA A 13 11.72 -10.33 12.38
CA ALA A 13 11.78 -9.23 11.42
C ALA A 13 10.42 -8.73 10.90
N GLY A 14 9.38 -9.55 10.85
CA GLY A 14 8.05 -9.12 10.42
C GLY A 14 7.22 -10.23 9.76
N SER A 15 6.22 -9.83 8.97
CA SER A 15 5.32 -10.78 8.28
C SER A 15 4.97 -10.33 6.87
N LEU A 16 4.89 -11.25 5.92
CA LEU A 16 4.42 -11.00 4.56
C LEU A 16 3.11 -11.74 4.34
N GLY A 17 2.03 -10.99 4.14
CA GLY A 17 0.71 -11.54 3.90
C GLY A 17 0.01 -10.88 2.71
N PRO A 18 -1.20 -11.34 2.37
CA PRO A 18 -1.90 -10.90 1.17
C PRO A 18 -2.22 -9.39 1.19
N GLY A 19 -2.43 -8.80 2.37
CA GLY A 19 -2.68 -7.36 2.49
C GLY A 19 -1.48 -6.50 2.11
N LYS A 20 -0.28 -6.91 2.53
CA LYS A 20 0.98 -6.21 2.20
C LYS A 20 1.27 -6.32 0.70
N VAL A 21 1.10 -7.50 0.12
CA VAL A 21 1.29 -7.72 -1.33
C VAL A 21 0.27 -6.94 -2.15
N ALA A 22 -1.01 -6.94 -1.75
CA ALA A 22 -2.04 -6.14 -2.41
C ALA A 22 -1.70 -4.64 -2.41
N LEU A 23 -1.16 -4.12 -1.31
CA LEU A 23 -0.69 -2.74 -1.21
C LEU A 23 0.46 -2.44 -2.18
N LEU A 24 1.47 -3.31 -2.25
CA LEU A 24 2.58 -3.15 -3.19
C LEU A 24 2.10 -3.19 -4.65
N GLU A 25 1.16 -4.07 -4.97
CA GLU A 25 0.56 -4.15 -6.31
C GLU A 25 -0.26 -2.90 -6.65
N ALA A 26 -0.99 -2.34 -5.68
CA ALA A 26 -1.73 -1.09 -5.86
C ALA A 26 -0.78 0.10 -6.06
N ILE A 27 0.31 0.18 -5.29
CA ILE A 27 1.36 1.20 -5.48
C ILE A 27 1.97 1.09 -6.88
N ARG A 28 2.22 -0.13 -7.37
CA ARG A 28 2.71 -0.37 -8.74
C ARG A 28 1.74 0.17 -9.80
N ARG A 29 0.43 0.06 -9.60
CA ARG A 29 -0.59 0.56 -10.53
C ARG A 29 -0.75 2.08 -10.45
N CYS A 30 -0.83 2.62 -9.24
CA CYS A 30 -1.19 4.03 -9.02
C CYS A 30 0.00 4.99 -8.96
N GLY A 31 1.20 4.52 -8.63
CA GLY A 31 2.39 5.37 -8.46
C GLY A 31 2.33 6.32 -7.25
N SER A 32 1.41 6.09 -6.29
CA SER A 32 1.36 6.82 -5.03
C SER A 32 0.74 5.97 -3.91
N ILE A 33 1.23 6.16 -2.68
CA ILE A 33 0.72 5.46 -1.50
C ILE A 33 -0.72 5.89 -1.19
N SER A 34 -1.05 7.17 -1.37
CA SER A 34 -2.39 7.70 -1.09
C SER A 34 -3.45 7.15 -2.03
N SER A 35 -3.16 7.03 -3.33
CA SER A 35 -4.09 6.38 -4.26
C SER A 35 -4.20 4.88 -4.00
N ALA A 36 -3.10 4.20 -3.67
CA ALA A 36 -3.13 2.78 -3.32
C ALA A 36 -3.96 2.51 -2.04
N ALA A 37 -3.84 3.38 -1.03
CA ALA A 37 -4.64 3.30 0.19
C ALA A 37 -6.14 3.47 -0.10
N ARG A 38 -6.50 4.41 -0.98
CA ARG A 38 -7.89 4.61 -1.43
C ARG A 38 -8.43 3.42 -2.23
N GLU A 39 -7.62 2.81 -3.09
CA GLU A 39 -8.01 1.63 -3.86
C GLU A 39 -8.30 0.42 -2.95
N LEU A 40 -7.59 0.33 -1.82
CA LEU A 40 -7.76 -0.75 -0.85
C LEU A 40 -8.66 -0.38 0.34
N ASP A 41 -9.40 0.73 0.24
CA ASP A 41 -10.30 1.24 1.28
C ASP A 41 -9.66 1.29 2.68
N MET A 42 -8.42 1.79 2.76
CA MET A 42 -7.67 1.92 4.01
C MET A 42 -7.14 3.34 4.22
N SER A 43 -6.92 3.69 5.49
CA SER A 43 -6.31 4.98 5.83
C SER A 43 -4.87 5.05 5.31
N TYR A 44 -4.44 6.26 4.92
CA TYR A 44 -3.05 6.50 4.50
C TYR A 44 -2.05 6.05 5.58
N ARG A 45 -2.36 6.31 6.85
CA ARG A 45 -1.55 5.88 7.99
C ARG A 45 -1.39 4.36 8.04
N ARG A 46 -2.47 3.60 7.82
CA ARG A 46 -2.43 2.14 7.76
C ARG A 46 -1.55 1.65 6.62
N ALA A 47 -1.68 2.23 5.42
CA ALA A 47 -0.82 1.89 4.29
C ALA A 47 0.66 2.18 4.61
N TRP A 48 0.96 3.32 5.23
CA TRP A 48 2.32 3.68 5.61
C TRP A 48 2.93 2.70 6.63
N LEU A 49 2.19 2.32 7.67
CA LEU A 49 2.64 1.32 8.66
C LEU A 49 2.97 -0.04 8.00
N LEU A 50 2.18 -0.47 7.02
CA LEU A 50 2.45 -1.71 6.29
C LEU A 50 3.72 -1.62 5.44
N ILE A 51 3.98 -0.46 4.83
CA ILE A 51 5.21 -0.22 4.05
C ILE A 51 6.42 -0.12 4.96
N ASP A 52 6.27 0.55 6.10
CA ASP A 52 7.33 0.72 7.09
C ASP A 52 7.76 -0.64 7.65
N ASP A 53 6.80 -1.49 8.04
CA ASP A 53 7.07 -2.86 8.47
C ASP A 53 7.79 -3.69 7.39
N LEU A 54 7.39 -3.55 6.11
CA LEU A 54 8.10 -4.20 5.00
C LEU A 54 9.55 -3.69 4.87
N ASN A 55 9.77 -2.38 4.97
CA ASN A 55 11.10 -1.80 4.89
C ASN A 55 11.99 -2.20 6.09
N GLN A 56 11.40 -2.48 7.26
CA GLN A 56 12.12 -3.02 8.41
C GLN A 56 12.41 -4.52 8.27
N THR A 57 11.49 -5.27 7.64
CA THR A 57 11.65 -6.72 7.43
C THR A 57 12.78 -7.03 6.44
N PHE A 58 12.92 -6.22 5.38
CA PHE A 58 13.87 -6.47 4.29
C PHE A 58 15.11 -5.57 4.37
N ARG A 59 16.25 -6.08 3.91
CA ARG A 59 17.52 -5.33 3.87
C ARG A 59 17.52 -4.18 2.86
N GLN A 60 16.57 -4.17 1.92
CA GLN A 60 16.44 -3.18 0.86
C GLN A 60 15.04 -2.59 0.90
N PRO A 61 14.89 -1.27 0.65
CA PRO A 61 13.58 -0.64 0.64
C PRO A 61 12.73 -1.22 -0.49
N VAL A 62 11.50 -1.60 -0.15
CA VAL A 62 10.53 -2.16 -1.09
C VAL A 62 9.89 -1.05 -1.93
N VAL A 63 9.81 0.16 -1.37
CA VAL A 63 9.16 1.33 -1.97
C VAL A 63 10.13 2.50 -1.99
N SER A 64 10.27 3.18 -3.14
CA SER A 64 11.04 4.41 -3.29
C SER A 64 10.10 5.63 -3.28
N ALA A 65 10.24 6.46 -2.26
CA ALA A 65 9.57 7.76 -2.23
C ALA A 65 10.41 8.79 -3.00
N VAL A 66 9.87 9.32 -4.09
CA VAL A 66 10.44 10.52 -4.73
C VAL A 66 9.75 11.71 -4.09
N VAL A 67 10.46 12.37 -3.17
CA VAL A 67 10.02 13.65 -2.59
C VAL A 67 10.01 14.67 -3.72
N GLY A 68 8.83 14.97 -4.25
CA GLY A 68 8.70 15.80 -5.44
C GLY A 68 8.71 17.28 -5.10
N GLY A 69 9.68 17.99 -5.67
CA GLY A 69 9.52 19.40 -6.03
C GLY A 69 8.44 19.61 -7.11
N ARG A 70 8.42 20.81 -7.71
CA ARG A 70 7.40 21.41 -8.62
C ARG A 70 6.62 20.55 -9.65
N LYS A 71 6.98 19.28 -9.92
CA LYS A 71 6.28 18.37 -10.85
C LYS A 71 5.54 17.19 -10.19
N GLY A 72 5.40 17.17 -8.86
CA GLY A 72 4.61 16.18 -8.13
C GLY A 72 5.46 15.04 -7.60
N GLY A 73 5.40 14.83 -6.28
CA GLY A 73 6.07 13.72 -5.60
C GLY A 73 5.31 12.43 -5.85
N GLY A 74 5.96 11.48 -6.51
CA GLY A 74 5.45 10.14 -6.73
C GLY A 74 6.09 9.16 -5.76
N THR A 75 5.39 8.07 -5.47
CA THR A 75 5.97 6.94 -4.76
C THR A 75 5.98 5.73 -5.70
N GLY A 76 7.18 5.26 -6.03
CA GLY A 76 7.37 4.11 -6.92
C GLY A 76 7.69 2.84 -6.15
N LEU A 77 7.37 1.69 -6.75
CA LEU A 77 7.88 0.41 -6.29
C LEU A 77 9.35 0.26 -6.72
N THR A 78 10.21 -0.29 -5.86
CA THR A 78 11.61 -0.57 -6.26
C THR A 78 11.69 -1.89 -7.04
N ALA A 79 12.79 -2.10 -7.77
CA ALA A 79 13.06 -3.38 -8.44
C ALA A 79 13.08 -4.56 -7.43
N PHE A 80 13.53 -4.29 -6.19
CA PHE A 80 13.45 -5.25 -5.11
C PHE A 80 12.00 -5.55 -4.73
N GLY A 81 11.14 -4.52 -4.58
CA GLY A 81 9.72 -4.72 -4.30
C GLY A 81 8.98 -5.51 -5.38
N GLU A 82 9.30 -5.29 -6.66
CA GLU A 82 8.77 -6.11 -7.76
C GLU A 82 9.19 -7.58 -7.62
N THR A 83 10.45 -7.82 -7.24
CA THR A 83 10.97 -9.17 -7.02
C THR A 83 10.26 -9.87 -5.86
N VAL A 84 9.96 -9.15 -4.78
CA VAL A 84 9.19 -9.68 -3.64
C VAL A 84 7.78 -10.08 -4.05
N ILE A 85 7.06 -9.22 -4.80
CA ILE A 85 5.71 -9.55 -5.31
C ILE A 85 5.77 -10.80 -6.18
N ARG A 86 6.73 -10.87 -7.12
CA ARG A 86 6.89 -12.00 -8.02
C ARG A 86 7.09 -13.30 -7.25
N HIS A 87 8.04 -13.34 -6.31
CA HIS A 87 8.30 -14.53 -5.51
C HIS A 87 7.09 -14.95 -4.67
N TYR A 88 6.38 -13.99 -4.07
CA TYR A 88 5.17 -14.31 -3.33
C TYR A 88 4.09 -14.95 -4.22
N ARG A 89 3.89 -14.44 -5.44
CA ARG A 89 2.92 -15.00 -6.40
C ARG A 89 3.32 -16.38 -6.93
N GLU A 90 4.61 -16.59 -7.17
CA GLU A 90 5.15 -17.90 -7.54
C GLU A 90 4.91 -18.92 -6.41
N MET A 91 5.19 -18.57 -5.16
CA MET A 91 4.94 -19.41 -3.99
C MET A 91 3.45 -19.71 -3.80
N GLU A 92 2.58 -18.71 -3.99
CA GLU A 92 1.12 -18.88 -3.91
C GLU A 92 0.62 -19.86 -4.99
N ALA A 93 1.13 -19.73 -6.22
CA ALA A 93 0.79 -20.63 -7.32
C ALA A 93 1.26 -22.07 -7.06
N GLU A 94 2.50 -22.25 -6.62
CA GLU A 94 3.06 -23.57 -6.28
C GLU A 94 2.28 -24.23 -5.14
N ALA A 95 2.02 -23.49 -4.05
CA ALA A 95 1.23 -24.00 -2.93
C ALA A 95 -0.20 -24.37 -3.36
N SER A 96 -0.83 -23.56 -4.21
CA SER A 96 -2.19 -23.84 -4.72
C SER A 96 -2.23 -25.11 -5.57
N ALA A 97 -1.21 -25.34 -6.40
CA ALA A 97 -1.12 -26.53 -7.24
C ALA A 97 -0.87 -27.79 -6.40
N SER A 98 0.06 -27.72 -5.45
CA SER A 98 0.38 -28.86 -4.57
C SER A 98 -0.78 -29.24 -3.64
N LEU A 99 -1.52 -28.25 -3.15
CA LEU A 99 -2.62 -28.45 -2.21
C LEU A 99 -3.98 -28.68 -2.89
N ALA A 100 -4.07 -28.58 -4.22
CA ALA A 100 -5.33 -28.69 -4.97
C ALA A 100 -6.13 -29.94 -4.59
N ARG A 101 -5.47 -31.10 -4.47
CA ARG A 101 -6.12 -32.37 -4.08
C ARG A 101 -6.74 -32.31 -2.69
N HIS A 102 -6.03 -31.73 -1.72
CA HIS A 102 -6.54 -31.56 -0.36
C HIS A 102 -7.66 -30.53 -0.30
N MET A 103 -7.56 -29.47 -1.10
CA MET A 103 -8.59 -28.44 -1.19
C MET A 103 -9.89 -28.99 -1.78
N THR A 104 -9.84 -29.85 -2.79
CA THR A 104 -11.03 -30.53 -3.34
C THR A 104 -11.66 -31.45 -2.31
N ALA A 105 -10.87 -32.31 -1.65
CA ALA A 105 -11.38 -33.20 -0.61
C ALA A 105 -12.06 -32.43 0.55
N LEU A 106 -11.45 -31.32 0.99
CA LEU A 106 -12.08 -30.48 2.01
C LEU A 106 -13.37 -29.82 1.52
N GLN A 107 -13.44 -29.36 0.26
CA GLN A 107 -14.64 -28.75 -0.30
C GLN A 107 -15.83 -29.71 -0.36
N GLU A 108 -15.58 -31.00 -0.60
CA GLU A 108 -16.62 -32.04 -0.63
C GLU A 108 -17.21 -32.30 0.76
N GLU A 109 -16.40 -32.12 1.81
CA GLU A 109 -16.81 -32.25 3.22
C GLU A 109 -17.41 -30.95 3.80
N VAL A 110 -17.26 -29.80 3.12
CA VAL A 110 -17.93 -28.57 3.55
C VAL A 110 -19.42 -28.75 3.32
N ALA A 111 -20.18 -28.85 4.42
CA ALA A 111 -21.63 -28.83 4.39
C ALA A 111 -22.11 -27.65 3.53
N THR A 112 -22.74 -27.96 2.40
CA THR A 112 -23.46 -26.98 1.60
C THR A 112 -24.71 -26.58 2.37
N ALA A 113 -24.55 -25.73 3.37
CA ALA A 113 -25.64 -24.86 3.78
C ALA A 113 -25.98 -24.01 2.55
N GLY A 114 -27.17 -24.25 2.01
CA GLY A 114 -27.63 -23.73 0.73
C GLY A 114 -27.44 -22.22 0.56
N THR A 115 -27.05 -21.89 -0.67
CA THR A 115 -27.62 -20.86 -1.54
C THR A 115 -28.35 -19.67 -0.88
N ASP A 116 -27.73 -18.51 -1.10
CA ASP A 116 -28.35 -17.21 -1.43
C ASP A 116 -28.93 -16.34 -0.29
N ALA A 117 -28.12 -15.36 0.13
CA ALA A 117 -28.59 -14.01 0.42
C ALA A 117 -27.43 -13.01 0.29
N PRO A 118 -27.49 -12.02 -0.64
CA PRO A 118 -26.64 -10.85 -0.59
C PRO A 118 -27.20 -9.93 0.50
N ARG A 119 -26.57 -9.89 1.67
CA ARG A 119 -26.91 -8.92 2.71
C ARG A 119 -25.65 -8.31 3.31
N HIS A 120 -25.31 -7.20 2.65
CA HIS A 120 -24.86 -5.95 3.21
C HIS A 120 -23.44 -5.90 3.77
N ASP A 121 -22.70 -4.91 3.23
CA ASP A 121 -21.72 -4.15 3.96
C ASP A 121 -22.10 -4.06 5.44
N CYS A 122 -21.27 -4.67 6.28
CA CYS A 122 -21.22 -4.32 7.68
C CYS A 122 -19.75 -4.05 7.98
N PRO A 123 -19.39 -2.79 8.24
CA PRO A 123 -18.01 -2.39 8.43
C PRO A 123 -17.47 -3.07 9.69
N VAL A 124 -16.24 -3.56 9.60
CA VAL A 124 -15.51 -4.10 10.75
C VAL A 124 -15.45 -2.97 11.79
N PRO A 125 -15.86 -3.21 13.05
CA PRO A 125 -15.80 -2.19 14.08
C PRO A 125 -14.33 -1.88 14.34
N GLU A 126 -13.92 -0.67 13.96
CA GLU A 126 -12.67 -0.10 14.39
C GLU A 126 -12.77 0.16 15.89
N ASP A 127 -11.85 -0.45 16.63
CA ASP A 127 -11.69 -0.24 18.06
C ASP A 127 -11.66 1.26 18.35
N GLY A 128 -12.64 1.67 19.14
CA GLY A 128 -12.81 3.04 19.57
C GLY A 128 -11.63 3.51 20.41
N SER A 129 -10.84 4.42 19.84
CA SER A 129 -10.16 5.51 20.54
C SER A 129 -9.84 6.57 19.50
N GLU A 130 -10.19 7.84 19.60
CA GLU A 130 -10.99 8.63 20.51
C GLU A 130 -11.28 9.93 19.75
N ARG A 131 -12.23 10.71 20.26
CA ARG A 131 -12.62 12.00 19.70
C ARG A 131 -11.49 13.02 19.78
N GLY A 132 -11.45 13.90 18.78
CA GLY A 132 -10.70 15.16 18.80
C GLY A 132 -9.26 14.98 18.33
N GLU A 133 -8.65 15.83 17.51
CA GLU A 133 -8.95 17.19 17.09
C GLU A 133 -8.37 17.40 15.69
N GLN A 134 -8.79 18.52 15.11
CA GLN A 134 -8.26 19.17 13.93
C GLN A 134 -6.77 18.92 13.67
N GLU A 135 -6.40 18.60 12.43
CA GLU A 135 -5.39 19.41 11.75
C GLU A 135 -5.60 19.34 10.25
N GLN A 136 -6.15 20.45 9.73
CA GLN A 136 -5.97 20.83 8.35
C GLN A 136 -4.47 20.97 8.12
N ASP A 137 -3.92 20.17 7.23
CA ASP A 137 -2.80 20.65 6.42
C ASP A 137 -3.19 20.54 4.95
N CYS A 138 -4.00 21.52 4.57
CA CYS A 138 -4.18 21.92 3.19
C CYS A 138 -2.91 22.63 2.76
N ASP A 139 -1.87 21.91 2.36
CA ASP A 139 -0.69 22.59 1.81
C ASP A 139 -0.98 23.01 0.36
N GLY A 140 -1.66 24.15 0.29
CA GLY A 140 -2.14 24.80 -0.91
C GLY A 140 -2.15 26.32 -0.75
N ARG A 141 -0.99 26.93 -1.06
CA ARG A 141 -0.78 28.22 -1.77
C ARG A 141 -0.42 29.50 -0.98
N LYS A 142 0.72 30.07 -1.43
CA LYS A 142 0.97 31.48 -1.89
C LYS A 142 1.23 32.63 -0.88
N ALA A 143 2.36 33.31 -1.12
CA ALA A 143 2.48 34.77 -1.24
C ALA A 143 3.46 35.06 -2.41
N MET A 144 3.08 35.55 -3.60
CA MET A 144 2.65 36.91 -4.01
C MET A 144 3.70 37.99 -3.68
N GLN A 145 4.69 38.23 -4.55
CA GLN A 145 4.75 39.31 -5.55
C GLN A 145 4.44 40.74 -5.05
N ARG A 146 5.45 41.62 -5.08
CA ARG A 146 5.50 42.93 -5.79
C ARG A 146 6.76 43.71 -5.34
N SER A 147 7.76 43.88 -6.20
CA SER A 147 7.93 44.91 -7.24
C SER A 147 8.74 46.13 -6.74
N LEU A 148 9.91 46.39 -7.32
CA LEU A 148 10.20 47.59 -8.14
C LEU A 148 11.70 47.80 -8.37
N SER A 149 12.05 47.82 -9.67
CA SER A 149 12.97 48.75 -10.35
C SER A 149 14.39 49.00 -9.80
N LYS A 150 15.40 48.75 -10.65
CA LYS A 150 16.06 49.76 -11.51
C LYS A 150 17.55 49.44 -11.71
N GLN A 151 17.94 49.13 -12.95
CA GLN A 151 19.32 49.31 -13.44
C GLN A 151 19.71 50.79 -13.38
N PRO A 152 20.98 51.09 -13.07
CA PRO A 152 21.94 51.51 -14.10
C PRO A 152 23.27 50.75 -13.90
N GLY A 153 24.11 50.46 -14.90
CA GLY A 153 24.63 51.35 -15.93
C GLY A 153 25.91 52.04 -15.43
N GLY A 154 27.11 51.56 -15.81
CA GLY A 154 28.31 52.43 -15.87
C GLY A 154 29.66 51.87 -15.40
N ARG A 155 30.55 51.69 -16.40
CA ARG A 155 32.00 51.99 -16.47
C ARG A 155 33.04 51.30 -15.55
N LEU A 156 33.98 50.65 -16.23
CA LEU A 156 35.39 51.05 -16.36
C LEU A 156 35.99 51.84 -15.18
N ASN A 157 36.91 51.21 -14.46
CA ASN A 157 38.36 51.43 -14.62
C ASN A 157 39.12 50.21 -14.11
#